data_AF-A0A382UZZ6-F1
#
_entry.id   AF-A0A382UZZ6-F1
#
_cell.length_a   1.000
_cell.length_b   1.000
_cell.length_c   1.000
_cell.angle_alpha   90.00
_cell.angle_beta   90.00
_cell.angle_gamma   90.00
#
_symmetry.space_group_name_H-M   'P 1'
#
loop_
_entity.id
_entity.type
_entity.pdbx_description
1 polymer ?
#
loop_
_entity_poly.entity_id
_entity_poly.type
_entity_poly.pdbx_seq_one_letter_code
_entity_poly.pdbx_strand_id
1 'polypeptide(L)' 'MYSLELFVIAIYCLIEDALYPHFCHQHGQPRRAGFPPALSDSECLTLEVVGHYLGYGTQKQLYEQLPNR' A
#
# COMPACT_ATOMS: atom_id res chain seq x y z
N MET A 1 -16.84 8.51 -15.23
CA MET A 1 -17.06 7.75 -13.99
C MET A 1 -15.74 7.12 -13.62
N TYR A 2 -15.18 7.41 -12.45
CA TYR A 2 -13.89 6.85 -12.03
C TYR A 2 -14.11 5.41 -11.51
N SER A 3 -13.29 4.44 -11.95
CA SER A 3 -13.36 3.05 -11.48
C SER A 3 -12.51 2.84 -10.24
N LEU A 4 -12.79 1.74 -9.50
CA LEU A 4 -11.94 1.33 -8.38
C LEU A 4 -10.50 1.06 -8.84
N GLU A 5 -10.32 0.46 -10.03
CA GLU A 5 -9.00 0.21 -10.61
C GLU A 5 -8.23 1.51 -10.84
N LEU A 6 -8.88 2.53 -11.41
CA LEU A 6 -8.25 3.82 -11.63
C LEU A 6 -7.91 4.52 -10.32
N PHE A 7 -8.74 4.36 -9.30
CA PHE A 7 -8.44 4.84 -7.94
C PHE A 7 -7.21 4.13 -7.35
N VAL A 8 -7.14 2.79 -7.44
CA VAL A 8 -6.00 2.00 -6.97
C VAL A 8 -4.71 2.43 -7.67
N ILE A 9 -4.74 2.57 -9.00
CA ILE A 9 -3.59 3.03 -9.79
C ILE A 9 -3.16 4.43 -9.36
N ALA A 10 -4.10 5.37 -9.21
CA ALA A 10 -3.80 6.72 -8.80
C ALA A 10 -3.15 6.79 -7.40
N ILE A 11 -3.65 6.01 -6.45
CA ILE A 11 -3.06 5.92 -5.10
C ILE A 11 -1.68 5.27 -5.14
N TYR A 12 -1.50 4.20 -5.92
CA TYR A 12 -0.19 3.56 -6.09
C TYR A 12 0.84 4.55 -6.65
N CYS A 13 0.52 5.25 -7.74
CA CYS A 13 1.42 6.26 -8.32
C CYS A 13 1.71 7.40 -7.33
N LEU A 14 0.71 7.88 -6.60
CA LEU A 14 0.92 8.91 -5.58
C LEU A 14 1.91 8.44 -4.49
N ILE A 15 1.79 7.19 -4.04
CA ILE A 15 2.66 6.63 -3.02
C ILE A 15 4.06 6.38 -3.57
N GLU A 16 4.17 5.64 -4.67
CA GLU A 16 5.45 5.20 -5.26
C GLU A 16 6.27 6.40 -5.78
N ASP A 17 5.63 7.36 -6.44
CA ASP A 17 6.36 8.44 -7.12
C ASP A 17 6.61 9.65 -6.23
N ALA A 18 5.73 9.92 -5.26
CA ALA A 18 5.79 11.15 -4.46
C ALA A 18 6.01 10.90 -2.98
N LEU A 19 5.15 10.13 -2.31
CA LEU A 19 5.14 10.07 -0.85
C LEU A 19 6.27 9.20 -0.28
N TYR A 20 6.42 7.98 -0.80
CA TYR A 20 7.39 7.01 -0.27
C TYR A 20 8.84 7.44 -0.49
N PRO A 21 9.25 7.95 -1.68
CA PRO A 21 10.61 8.45 -1.87
C PRO A 21 10.92 9.66 -0.98
N HIS A 22 9.96 10.57 -0.81
CA HIS A 22 10.13 11.73 0.07
C HIS A 22 10.34 11.31 1.51
N PHE A 23 9.53 10.37 2.01
CA PHE A 23 9.69 9.80 3.34
C PHE A 23 11.05 9.13 3.51
N CYS A 24 11.45 8.28 2.55
CA CYS A 24 12.72 7.57 2.60
C CYS A 24 13.93 8.50 2.56
N HIS A 25 13.84 9.60 1.81
CA HIS A 25 14.89 10.61 1.79
C HIS A 25 15.05 11.30 3.16
N GLN A 26 13.95 11.57 3.86
CA GLN A 26 13.97 12.25 5.16
C GLN A 26 14.31 11.32 6.33
N HIS A 27 13.87 10.06 6.28
CA HIS A 27 13.87 9.15 7.43
C HIS A 27 14.62 7.83 7.19
N GLY A 28 15.09 7.59 5.98
CA GLY A 28 15.60 6.29 5.53
C GLY A 28 14.48 5.31 5.22
N GLN A 29 14.84 4.15 4.67
CA GLN A 29 13.89 3.08 4.38
C GLN A 29 13.30 2.51 5.70
N PRO A 30 11.96 2.36 5.83
CA PRO A 30 11.34 1.83 7.03
C PRO A 30 11.77 0.39 7.34
N ARG A 31 11.82 -0.45 6.31
CA ARG A 31 12.23 -1.85 6.42
C ARG A 31 13.76 -1.94 6.34
N ARG A 32 14.38 -2.37 7.44
CA ARG A 32 15.85 -2.41 7.61
C ARG A 32 16.42 -3.81 7.83
N ALA A 33 15.56 -4.80 8.05
CA ALA A 33 15.93 -6.19 8.30
C ALA A 33 14.72 -7.14 8.10
N GLY A 34 14.99 -8.45 8.05
CA GLY A 34 13.97 -9.50 7.94
C GLY A 34 13.93 -10.16 6.56
N PHE A 35 12.99 -11.09 6.39
CA PHE A 35 12.76 -11.74 5.10
C PHE A 35 12.17 -10.77 4.09
N PRO A 36 12.52 -10.89 2.80
CA PRO A 36 11.93 -10.08 1.75
C PRO A 36 10.41 -10.31 1.74
N PRO A 37 9.62 -9.25 1.86
CA PRO A 37 8.17 -9.35 1.85
C PRO A 37 7.65 -9.63 0.45
N ALA A 38 6.47 -10.25 0.37
CA ALA A 38 5.81 -10.54 -0.91
C ALA A 38 5.33 -9.27 -1.65
N LEU A 39 5.24 -8.15 -0.93
CA LEU A 39 4.81 -6.84 -1.44
C LEU A 39 5.82 -5.75 -1.07
N SER A 40 6.02 -4.81 -1.98
CA SER A 40 6.79 -3.59 -1.77
C SER A 40 6.14 -2.71 -0.68
N ASP A 41 6.88 -1.73 -0.17
CA ASP A 41 6.35 -0.82 0.85
C ASP A 41 5.19 -0.01 0.28
N SER A 42 5.35 0.46 -0.97
CA SER A 42 4.33 1.18 -1.69
C SER A 42 3.09 0.34 -1.99
N GLU A 43 3.25 -0.95 -2.32
CA GLU A 43 2.12 -1.86 -2.49
C GLU A 43 1.36 -2.05 -1.17
N CYS A 44 2.07 -2.29 -0.06
CA CYS A 44 1.45 -2.39 1.27
C CYS A 44 0.70 -1.11 1.66
N LEU A 45 1.32 0.05 1.48
CA LEU A 45 0.70 1.34 1.78
C LEU A 45 -0.52 1.62 0.89
N THR A 46 -0.45 1.23 -0.39
CA THR A 46 -1.58 1.35 -1.32
C THR A 46 -2.76 0.52 -0.84
N LEU A 47 -2.51 -0.74 -0.45
CA LEU A 47 -3.53 -1.61 0.11
C LEU A 47 -4.15 -1.04 1.38
N GLU A 48 -3.34 -0.44 2.26
CA GLU A 48 -3.85 0.17 3.49
C GLU A 48 -4.79 1.34 3.21
N VAL A 49 -4.39 2.26 2.31
CA VAL A 49 -5.19 3.43 1.95
C VAL A 49 -6.48 3.03 1.23
N VAL A 50 -6.37 2.15 0.23
CA VAL A 50 -7.53 1.67 -0.53
C VAL A 50 -8.45 0.84 0.36
N GLY A 51 -7.88 -0.02 1.20
CA GLY A 51 -8.63 -0.84 2.13
C GLY A 51 -9.45 -0.02 3.11
N HIS A 52 -8.84 1.00 3.69
CA HIS A 52 -9.54 1.95 4.56
C HIS A 52 -10.65 2.70 3.81
N TYR A 53 -10.41 3.14 2.56
CA TYR A 53 -11.43 3.76 1.72
C TYR A 53 -12.63 2.83 1.46
N LEU A 54 -12.39 1.52 1.31
CA LEU A 54 -13.43 0.51 1.13
C LEU A 54 -14.12 0.08 2.44
N GLY A 55 -13.70 0.60 3.59
CA GLY A 55 -14.29 0.28 4.90
C GLY A 55 -13.63 -0.90 5.62
N TYR A 56 -12.49 -1.40 5.14
CA TYR A 56 -11.69 -2.39 5.86
C TYR A 56 -10.78 -1.67 6.86
N GLY A 57 -11.29 -1.49 8.08
CA GLY A 57 -10.61 -0.72 9.12
C GLY A 57 -9.48 -1.47 9.83
N THR A 58 -9.27 -2.75 9.54
CA THR A 58 -8.18 -3.54 10.14
C THR A 58 -7.41 -4.33 9.09
N GLN A 59 -6.10 -4.46 9.32
CA GLN A 59 -5.21 -5.30 8.52
C GLN A 59 -5.70 -6.75 8.41
N LYS A 60 -6.37 -7.25 9.45
CA LYS A 60 -6.99 -8.58 9.45
C LYS A 60 -8.13 -8.67 8.42
N GLN A 61 -9.03 -7.69 8.41
CA GLN A 61 -10.13 -7.65 7.43
C GLN A 61 -9.60 -7.55 6.00
N LEU A 62 -8.50 -6.81 5.79
CA LEU A 62 -7.87 -6.71 4.49
C LEU A 62 -7.26 -8.05 4.04
N TYR A 63 -6.57 -8.73 4.96
CA TYR A 63 -5.96 -10.04 4.70
C TYR A 63 -7.00 -11.12 4.38
N GLU A 64 -8.16 -11.10 5.05
CA GLU A 64 -9.28 -12.02 4.77
C GLU A 64 -9.89 -11.86 3.36
N GLN A 65 -9.66 -10.72 2.69
CA GLN A 65 -10.11 -10.49 1.31
C GLN A 65 -9.09 -10.93 0.25
N LEU A 66 -7.85 -11.23 0.65
CA LEU A 66 -6.84 -11.70 -0.30
C LEU A 66 -7.12 -13.18 -0.62
N PRO A 67 -7.22 -13.57 -1.90
CA PRO A 67 -7.37 -14.97 -2.26
C PRO A 67 -6.13 -15.75 -1.78
N ASN A 68 -6.33 -16.97 -1.27
CA ASN A 68 -5.25 -17.87 -0.88
C ASN A 68 -4.26 -18.02 -2.05
N ARG A 69 -3.08 -17.42 -1.91
CA ARG A 69 -1.96 -17.57 -2.85
C ARG A 69 -1.21 -18.86 -2.59
#